data_AF-A0A0V0QNE9-F1
#
_entry.id   AF-A0A0V0QNE9-F1
#
_cell.length_a   1.000
_cell.length_b   1.000
_cell.length_c   1.000
_cell.angle_alpha   90.00
_cell.angle_beta   90.00
_cell.angle_gamma   90.00
#
_symmetry.space_group_name_H-M   'P 1'
#
loop_
_entity.id
_entity.type
_entity.pdbx_description
1 polymer ?
#
loop_
_entity_poly.entity_id
_entity_poly.type
_entity_poly.pdbx_seq_one_letter_code
_entity_poly.pdbx_strand_id
1 'polypeptide(L)'
;MRYYKFGQILDQRVVLSLGKDFFICILTWPLLYIWSYNALILQKLIINGLNSKIAVLYQHLTQALMFMLVMFFIIEQQWSLTNTAYATIHTCVHFMKMHSYTQMNKYYREEWKQDQNQGQQTSSYPNNISFKNFTLYMWMPVLAYQIEYPRTDKFRIGFFLFKVFQVIICISLDYIIGIEFVIPYIELGDQIGGLQLMCYIVLPMTLFSMISFVLIFEATMNAFAEITYFGDRQFYQDWWNSTTYEEFNRKWNRTCLFGTYTQAQIQQNCCINYNFHILSSFA
;
A
#
# COMPACT_ATOMS: atom_id res chain seq x y z
N MET A 1 19.01 27.07 -8.94
CA MET A 1 20.21 27.71 -9.55
C MET A 1 20.50 27.25 -10.99
N ARG A 2 19.72 26.29 -11.53
CA ARG A 2 19.93 25.71 -12.88
C ARG A 2 19.52 26.62 -14.05
N TYR A 3 18.45 27.42 -13.92
CA TYR A 3 18.06 28.42 -14.92
C TYR A 3 19.20 29.39 -15.26
N TYR A 4 19.94 29.84 -14.25
CA TYR A 4 21.10 30.72 -14.45
C TYR A 4 22.29 30.02 -15.12
N LYS A 5 22.43 28.69 -14.98
CA LYS A 5 23.55 27.92 -15.56
C LYS A 5 23.25 27.36 -16.96
N PHE A 6 22.00 26.98 -17.23
CA PHE A 6 21.61 26.24 -18.44
C PHE A 6 20.42 26.84 -19.19
N GLY A 7 19.81 27.93 -18.69
CA GLY A 7 18.63 28.54 -19.30
C GLY A 7 17.35 27.71 -19.22
N GLN A 8 17.36 26.59 -18.49
CA GLN A 8 16.24 25.65 -18.41
C GLN A 8 15.77 25.47 -16.95
N ILE A 9 14.45 25.43 -16.77
CA ILE A 9 13.81 25.21 -15.47
C ILE A 9 13.69 23.71 -15.15
N LEU A 10 13.39 22.89 -16.17
CA LEU A 10 13.25 21.45 -16.06
C LEU A 10 14.36 20.74 -16.83
N ASP A 11 14.90 19.67 -16.24
CA ASP A 11 15.87 18.80 -16.91
C ASP A 11 15.17 17.99 -18.01
N GLN A 12 15.46 18.33 -19.26
CA GLN A 12 14.89 17.62 -20.40
C GLN A 12 15.23 16.12 -20.38
N ARG A 13 16.39 15.70 -19.87
CA ARG A 13 16.77 14.27 -19.84
C ARG A 13 15.86 13.48 -18.90
N VAL A 14 15.59 14.04 -17.72
CA VAL A 14 14.73 13.41 -16.72
C VAL A 14 13.28 13.45 -17.16
N VAL A 15 12.82 14.56 -17.73
CA VAL A 15 11.46 14.67 -18.28
C VAL A 15 11.24 13.69 -19.44
N LEU A 16 12.22 13.54 -20.34
CA LEU A 16 12.17 12.57 -21.44
C LEU A 16 12.22 11.12 -20.94
N SER A 17 13.06 10.84 -19.94
CA SER A 17 13.15 9.51 -19.31
C SER A 17 11.86 9.11 -18.60
N LEU A 18 11.20 10.05 -17.92
CA LEU A 18 9.89 9.83 -17.31
C LEU A 18 8.79 9.73 -18.38
N GLY A 19 8.86 10.55 -19.43
CA GLY A 19 7.83 10.71 -20.45
C GLY A 19 7.71 9.54 -21.44
N LYS A 20 8.83 8.88 -21.78
CA LYS A 20 8.88 7.85 -22.84
C LYS A 20 7.88 6.72 -22.62
N ASP A 21 7.73 6.26 -21.37
CA ASP A 21 6.85 5.14 -21.00
C ASP A 21 5.77 5.54 -19.98
N PHE A 22 5.55 6.85 -19.81
CA PHE A 22 4.65 7.40 -18.79
C PHE A 22 3.23 6.84 -18.90
N PHE A 23 2.70 6.76 -20.13
CA PHE A 23 1.34 6.25 -20.37
C PHE A 23 1.20 4.77 -20.04
N ILE A 24 2.21 3.95 -20.39
CA ILE A 24 2.22 2.52 -20.08
C ILE A 24 2.33 2.32 -18.56
N CYS A 25 3.19 3.12 -17.90
CA CYS A 25 3.35 3.13 -16.45
C CYS A 25 2.02 3.45 -15.74
N ILE A 26 1.32 4.51 -16.15
CA ILE A 26 0.00 4.86 -15.58
C ILE A 26 -1.02 3.74 -15.80
N LEU A 27 -0.99 3.07 -16.96
CA LEU A 27 -1.91 2.00 -17.29
C LEU A 27 -1.71 0.74 -16.41
N THR A 28 -0.56 0.59 -15.75
CA THR A 28 -0.36 -0.51 -14.78
C THR A 28 -1.34 -0.45 -13.61
N TRP A 29 -1.67 0.75 -13.11
CA TRP A 29 -2.58 0.90 -11.98
C TRP A 29 -4.00 0.39 -12.25
N PRO A 30 -4.71 0.81 -13.32
CA PRO A 30 -6.03 0.27 -13.60
C PRO A 30 -6.00 -1.24 -13.91
N LEU A 31 -4.93 -1.76 -14.52
CA LEU A 31 -4.79 -3.21 -14.73
C LEU A 31 -4.69 -3.98 -13.40
N LEU A 32 -3.84 -3.52 -12.46
CA LEU A 32 -3.72 -4.11 -11.12
C LEU A 32 -5.02 -3.96 -10.33
N TYR A 33 -5.72 -2.83 -10.49
CA TYR A 33 -7.02 -2.59 -9.89
C TYR A 33 -8.06 -3.60 -10.38
N ILE A 34 -8.17 -3.81 -11.70
CA ILE A 34 -9.06 -4.83 -12.28
C ILE A 34 -8.65 -6.23 -11.80
N TRP A 35 -7.36 -6.53 -11.78
CA TRP A 35 -6.84 -7.81 -11.29
C TRP A 35 -7.25 -8.10 -9.84
N SER A 36 -7.30 -7.07 -8.99
CA SER A 36 -7.65 -7.24 -7.57
C SER A 36 -9.06 -7.80 -7.34
N TYR A 37 -9.98 -7.65 -8.30
CA TYR A 37 -11.33 -8.22 -8.22
C TYR A 37 -11.34 -9.76 -8.25
N ASN A 38 -10.25 -10.42 -8.62
CA ASN A 38 -10.11 -11.87 -8.44
C ASN A 38 -10.33 -12.30 -6.97
N ALA A 39 -9.97 -11.45 -6.00
CA ALA A 39 -10.23 -11.72 -4.58
C ALA A 39 -11.73 -11.72 -4.24
N LEU A 40 -12.52 -10.83 -4.86
CA LEU A 40 -13.98 -10.80 -4.70
C LEU A 40 -14.65 -12.01 -5.37
N ILE A 41 -14.19 -12.36 -6.58
CA ILE A 41 -14.67 -13.54 -7.31
C ILE A 41 -14.42 -14.80 -6.48
N LEU A 42 -13.23 -14.94 -5.92
CA LEU A 42 -12.89 -16.04 -5.02
C LEU A 42 -13.87 -16.15 -3.85
N GLN A 43 -14.16 -15.05 -3.14
CA GLN A 43 -15.10 -15.09 -2.01
C GLN A 43 -16.52 -15.52 -2.40
N LYS A 44 -17.00 -15.06 -3.56
CA LYS A 44 -18.30 -15.52 -4.10
C LYS A 44 -18.29 -17.01 -4.42
N LEU A 45 -17.21 -17.54 -4.99
CA LEU A 45 -17.07 -18.99 -5.25
C LEU A 45 -17.07 -19.81 -3.95
N ILE A 46 -16.43 -19.31 -2.89
CA ILE A 46 -16.43 -20.00 -1.58
C ILE A 46 -17.84 -19.97 -0.95
N ILE A 47 -18.63 -18.91 -1.11
CA ILE A 47 -20.04 -18.92 -0.69
C ILE A 47 -20.83 -19.98 -1.47
N ASN A 48 -20.56 -20.14 -2.76
CA ASN A 48 -21.21 -21.14 -3.62
C ASN A 48 -20.74 -22.59 -3.36
N GLY A 49 -19.92 -22.83 -2.33
CA GLY A 49 -19.52 -24.18 -1.92
C GLY A 49 -18.16 -24.64 -2.46
N LEU A 50 -17.30 -23.74 -2.96
CA LEU A 50 -15.93 -24.11 -3.35
C LEU A 50 -15.15 -24.68 -2.16
N ASN A 51 -14.43 -25.79 -2.38
CA ASN A 51 -13.58 -26.41 -1.37
C ASN A 51 -12.47 -25.45 -0.91
N SER A 52 -12.28 -25.34 0.42
CA SER A 52 -11.25 -24.51 1.05
C SER A 52 -9.83 -24.74 0.51
N LYS A 53 -9.46 -25.98 0.18
CA LYS A 53 -8.11 -26.27 -0.37
C LYS A 53 -7.90 -25.65 -1.75
N ILE A 54 -8.90 -25.76 -2.63
CA ILE A 54 -8.88 -25.18 -3.98
C ILE A 54 -8.88 -23.65 -3.89
N ALA A 55 -9.63 -23.10 -2.94
CA ALA A 55 -9.67 -21.65 -2.71
C ALA A 55 -8.30 -21.07 -2.31
N VAL A 56 -7.58 -21.74 -1.41
CA VAL A 56 -6.22 -21.33 -1.00
C VAL A 56 -5.23 -21.46 -2.17
N LEU A 57 -5.32 -22.55 -2.95
CA LEU A 57 -4.49 -22.71 -4.14
C LEU A 57 -4.74 -21.60 -5.16
N TYR A 58 -6.01 -21.29 -5.45
CA TYR A 58 -6.40 -20.21 -6.36
C TYR A 58 -5.90 -18.85 -5.86
N GLN A 59 -6.00 -18.58 -4.56
CA GLN A 59 -5.49 -17.35 -3.97
C GLN A 59 -3.98 -17.18 -4.21
N HIS A 60 -3.17 -18.16 -3.83
CA HIS A 60 -1.72 -18.06 -3.99
C HIS A 60 -1.30 -18.03 -5.45
N LEU A 61 -1.98 -18.79 -6.32
CA LEU A 61 -1.70 -18.80 -7.75
C LEU A 61 -1.97 -17.43 -8.39
N THR A 62 -3.13 -16.82 -8.12
CA THR A 62 -3.48 -15.50 -8.67
C THR A 62 -2.58 -14.37 -8.12
N GLN A 63 -2.14 -14.48 -6.87
CA GLN A 63 -1.19 -13.54 -6.28
C GLN A 63 0.22 -13.69 -6.86
N ALA A 64 0.71 -14.92 -7.01
CA ALA A 64 2.02 -15.20 -7.63
C ALA A 64 2.04 -14.74 -9.09
N LEU A 65 0.97 -15.05 -9.83
CA LEU A 65 0.83 -14.63 -11.24
C LEU A 65 0.86 -13.11 -11.39
N MET A 66 0.23 -12.36 -10.47
CA MET A 66 0.27 -10.90 -10.47
C MET A 66 1.71 -10.36 -10.40
N PHE A 67 2.52 -10.87 -9.46
CA PHE A 67 3.93 -10.47 -9.33
C PHE A 67 4.75 -10.87 -10.55
N MET A 68 4.55 -12.08 -11.07
CA MET A 68 5.27 -12.56 -12.25
C MET A 68 4.97 -11.70 -13.48
N LEU A 69 3.71 -11.34 -13.70
CA LEU A 69 3.30 -10.48 -14.81
C LEU A 69 3.91 -9.08 -14.70
N VAL A 70 3.86 -8.45 -13.52
CA VAL A 70 4.44 -7.12 -13.33
C VAL A 70 5.96 -7.14 -13.51
N MET A 71 6.65 -8.15 -12.95
CA MET A 71 8.09 -8.30 -13.14
C MET A 71 8.46 -8.50 -14.60
N PHE A 72 7.69 -9.30 -15.33
CA PHE A 72 7.86 -9.49 -16.77
C PHE A 72 7.74 -8.15 -17.52
N PHE A 73 6.70 -7.34 -17.23
CA PHE A 73 6.54 -6.02 -17.84
C PHE A 73 7.68 -5.06 -17.50
N ILE A 74 8.17 -5.06 -16.26
CA ILE A 74 9.31 -4.21 -15.84
C ILE A 74 10.56 -4.55 -16.65
N ILE A 75 10.86 -5.84 -16.84
CA ILE A 75 12.05 -6.31 -17.55
C ILE A 75 11.95 -6.00 -19.05
N GLU A 76 10.82 -6.34 -19.68
CA GLU A 76 10.62 -6.14 -21.12
C GLU A 76 10.65 -4.67 -21.53
N GLN A 77 10.04 -3.80 -20.71
CA GLN A 77 9.97 -2.37 -21.02
C GLN A 77 11.24 -1.60 -20.63
N GLN A 78 12.19 -2.24 -19.93
CA GLN A 78 13.42 -1.61 -19.42
C GLN A 78 13.15 -0.28 -18.69
N TRP A 79 12.13 -0.28 -17.83
CA TRP A 79 11.67 0.94 -17.18
C TRP A 79 12.73 1.62 -16.32
N SER A 80 12.67 2.96 -16.29
CA SER A 80 13.48 3.77 -15.38
C SER A 80 13.23 3.37 -13.93
N LEU A 81 14.18 3.71 -13.04
CA LEU A 81 14.10 3.40 -11.62
C LEU A 81 12.79 3.91 -11.00
N THR A 82 12.34 5.11 -11.39
CA THR A 82 11.09 5.71 -10.89
C THR A 82 9.86 4.94 -11.31
N ASN A 83 9.76 4.53 -12.58
CA ASN A 83 8.63 3.75 -13.10
C ASN A 83 8.60 2.34 -12.48
N THR A 84 9.76 1.73 -12.31
CA THR A 84 9.91 0.43 -11.65
C THR A 84 9.49 0.49 -10.18
N ALA A 85 9.91 1.52 -9.45
CA ALA A 85 9.51 1.74 -8.06
C ALA A 85 7.99 1.94 -7.93
N TYR A 86 7.40 2.75 -8.82
CA TYR A 86 5.95 2.97 -8.88
C TYR A 86 5.18 1.65 -9.05
N ALA A 87 5.50 0.86 -10.09
CA ALA A 87 4.82 -0.39 -10.37
C ALA A 87 4.98 -1.41 -9.23
N THR A 88 6.17 -1.50 -8.65
CA THR A 88 6.46 -2.43 -7.55
C THR A 88 5.67 -2.06 -6.29
N ILE A 89 5.66 -0.79 -5.89
CA ILE A 89 4.91 -0.32 -4.71
C ILE A 89 3.41 -0.59 -4.89
N HIS A 90 2.85 -0.27 -6.06
CA HIS A 90 1.44 -0.54 -6.32
C HIS A 90 1.12 -2.04 -6.28
N THR A 91 1.99 -2.87 -6.86
CA THR A 91 1.82 -4.33 -6.81
C THR A 91 1.81 -4.87 -5.38
N CYS A 92 2.71 -4.39 -4.51
CA CYS A 92 2.72 -4.73 -3.10
C CYS A 92 1.43 -4.30 -2.38
N VAL A 93 0.92 -3.09 -2.65
CA VAL A 93 -0.34 -2.59 -2.06
C VAL A 93 -1.52 -3.46 -2.49
N HIS A 94 -1.65 -3.77 -3.78
CA HIS A 94 -2.73 -4.63 -4.29
C HIS A 94 -2.63 -6.05 -3.73
N PHE A 95 -1.42 -6.60 -3.62
CA PHE A 95 -1.18 -7.90 -2.99
C PHE A 95 -1.67 -7.92 -1.54
N MET A 96 -1.22 -6.95 -0.73
CA MET A 96 -1.61 -6.85 0.69
C MET A 96 -3.13 -6.72 0.82
N LYS A 97 -3.77 -5.91 -0.03
CA LYS A 97 -5.22 -5.74 -0.01
C LYS A 97 -5.98 -7.01 -0.37
N MET A 98 -5.58 -7.71 -1.43
CA MET A 98 -6.20 -8.98 -1.82
C MET A 98 -6.02 -10.05 -0.75
N HIS A 99 -4.83 -10.13 -0.15
CA HIS A 99 -4.51 -11.09 0.90
C HIS A 99 -5.35 -10.81 2.16
N SER A 100 -5.38 -9.55 2.62
CA SER A 100 -6.16 -9.14 3.78
C SER A 100 -7.65 -9.37 3.57
N TYR A 101 -8.22 -8.99 2.42
CA TYR A 101 -9.63 -9.25 2.12
C TYR A 101 -9.99 -10.74 2.21
N THR A 102 -9.12 -11.61 1.71
CA THR A 102 -9.38 -13.05 1.70
C THR A 102 -9.29 -13.66 3.10
N GLN A 103 -8.27 -13.28 3.88
CA GLN A 103 -8.08 -13.78 5.24
C GLN A 103 -9.15 -13.28 6.21
N MET A 104 -9.48 -11.98 6.15
CA MET A 104 -10.49 -11.40 7.02
C MET A 104 -11.88 -11.99 6.74
N ASN A 105 -12.26 -12.19 5.47
CA ASN A 105 -13.53 -12.86 5.16
C ASN A 105 -13.54 -14.35 5.55
N LYS A 106 -12.38 -15.02 5.57
CA LYS A 106 -12.29 -16.36 6.14
C LYS A 106 -12.57 -16.33 7.65
N TYR A 107 -11.94 -15.41 8.36
CA TYR A 107 -12.15 -15.21 9.81
C TYR A 107 -13.62 -14.91 10.13
N TYR A 108 -14.22 -13.92 9.46
CA TYR A 108 -15.64 -13.57 9.66
C TYR A 108 -16.61 -14.70 9.31
N ARG A 109 -16.25 -15.57 8.35
CA ARG A 109 -17.05 -16.76 8.02
C ARG A 109 -16.98 -17.82 9.12
N GLU A 110 -15.84 -17.97 9.78
CA GLU A 110 -15.66 -18.90 10.90
C GLU A 110 -16.45 -18.42 12.12
N GLU A 111 -16.35 -17.13 12.45
CA GLU A 111 -17.17 -16.50 13.49
C GLU A 111 -18.67 -16.65 13.19
N TRP A 112 -19.11 -16.32 11.97
CA TRP A 112 -20.51 -16.46 11.58
C TRP A 112 -21.07 -17.88 11.74
N LYS A 113 -20.26 -18.91 11.47
CA LYS A 113 -20.64 -20.31 11.71
C LYS A 113 -20.76 -20.64 13.20
N GLN A 114 -19.90 -20.06 14.04
CA GLN A 114 -19.97 -20.23 15.49
C GLN A 114 -21.20 -19.52 16.06
N ASP A 115 -21.47 -18.30 15.62
CA ASP A 115 -22.66 -17.53 16.00
C ASP A 115 -23.96 -18.29 15.67
N GLN A 116 -24.04 -18.88 14.47
CA GLN A 116 -25.16 -19.72 14.04
C GLN A 116 -25.37 -20.92 14.98
N ASN A 117 -24.29 -21.58 15.40
CA ASN A 117 -24.36 -22.71 16.34
C ASN A 117 -24.81 -22.28 17.75
N GLN A 118 -24.55 -21.03 18.14
CA GLN A 118 -24.92 -20.46 19.43
C GLN A 118 -26.28 -19.72 19.41
N GLY A 119 -26.94 -19.65 18.25
CA GLY A 119 -28.22 -18.94 18.09
C GLY A 119 -28.11 -17.42 18.20
N GLN A 120 -26.91 -16.84 18.02
CA GLN A 120 -26.68 -15.40 18.01
C GLN A 120 -26.50 -14.90 16.56
N GLN A 121 -26.89 -13.66 16.28
CA GLN A 121 -26.71 -13.02 14.97
C GLN A 121 -25.98 -11.69 15.12
N THR A 122 -24.67 -11.76 15.33
CA THR A 122 -23.78 -10.61 15.58
C THR A 122 -22.99 -10.19 14.34
N SER A 123 -22.76 -11.09 13.39
CA SER A 123 -21.91 -10.85 12.23
C SER A 123 -22.68 -10.40 10.98
N SER A 124 -22.29 -9.26 10.38
CA SER A 124 -22.83 -8.72 9.11
C SER A 124 -22.45 -9.53 7.86
N TYR A 125 -21.83 -10.70 8.04
CA TYR A 125 -21.53 -11.67 7.00
C TYR A 125 -22.81 -12.49 6.66
N PRO A 126 -23.11 -12.84 5.39
CA PRO A 126 -22.32 -12.68 4.16
C PRO A 126 -22.62 -11.40 3.37
N ASN A 127 -23.48 -10.50 3.87
CA ASN A 127 -23.93 -9.30 3.15
C ASN A 127 -22.78 -8.33 2.83
N ASN A 128 -21.63 -8.47 3.51
CA ASN A 128 -20.43 -7.69 3.26
C ASN A 128 -19.75 -8.00 1.91
N ILE A 129 -19.98 -9.18 1.29
CA ILE A 129 -19.38 -9.58 0.00
C ILE A 129 -20.18 -8.94 -1.16
N SER A 130 -20.01 -7.63 -1.30
CA SER A 130 -20.61 -6.82 -2.35
C SER A 130 -19.54 -6.10 -3.17
N PHE A 131 -19.85 -5.87 -4.45
CA PHE A 131 -18.99 -5.08 -5.34
C PHE A 131 -18.73 -3.69 -4.77
N LYS A 132 -19.75 -3.05 -4.17
CA LYS A 132 -19.65 -1.71 -3.57
C LYS A 132 -18.67 -1.68 -2.40
N ASN A 133 -18.76 -2.64 -1.49
CA ASN A 133 -17.90 -2.72 -0.31
C ASN A 133 -16.44 -2.99 -0.70
N PHE A 134 -16.22 -3.91 -1.66
CA PHE A 134 -14.89 -4.21 -2.16
C PHE A 134 -14.26 -3.00 -2.88
N THR A 135 -15.03 -2.34 -3.76
CA THR A 135 -14.60 -1.11 -4.45
C THR A 135 -14.20 -0.04 -3.42
N LEU A 136 -15.05 0.19 -2.42
CA LEU A 136 -14.80 1.17 -1.37
C LEU A 136 -13.50 0.85 -0.61
N TYR A 137 -13.30 -0.40 -0.21
CA TYR A 137 -12.07 -0.86 0.45
C TYR A 137 -10.82 -0.65 -0.42
N MET A 138 -10.90 -0.90 -1.73
CA MET A 138 -9.77 -0.71 -2.63
C MET A 138 -9.32 0.75 -2.70
N TRP A 139 -10.25 1.70 -2.64
CA TRP A 139 -9.96 3.14 -2.66
C TRP A 139 -9.57 3.72 -1.30
N MET A 140 -9.95 3.08 -0.19
CA MET A 140 -9.59 3.54 1.15
C MET A 140 -8.06 3.45 1.39
N PRO A 141 -7.43 4.42 2.07
CA PRO A 141 -6.00 4.41 2.39
C PRO A 141 -5.67 3.45 3.55
N VAL A 142 -6.17 2.22 3.48
CA VAL A 142 -5.99 1.15 4.47
C VAL A 142 -5.56 -0.14 3.80
N LEU A 143 -4.81 -0.97 4.53
CA LEU A 143 -4.35 -2.28 4.05
C LEU A 143 -5.11 -3.43 4.72
N ALA A 144 -5.53 -3.28 5.97
CA ALA A 144 -6.36 -4.26 6.67
C ALA A 144 -7.84 -4.12 6.29
N TYR A 145 -8.48 -5.18 5.79
CA TYR A 145 -9.92 -5.21 5.53
C TYR A 145 -10.71 -5.30 6.85
N GLN A 146 -11.77 -4.50 6.96
CA GLN A 146 -12.77 -4.58 8.03
C GLN A 146 -14.15 -4.48 7.40
N ILE A 147 -15.17 -5.08 8.03
CA ILE A 147 -16.55 -5.01 7.53
C ILE A 147 -17.05 -3.57 7.51
N GLU A 148 -16.80 -2.85 8.61
CA GLU A 148 -17.22 -1.47 8.79
C GLU A 148 -16.03 -0.63 9.24
N TYR A 149 -15.89 0.53 8.61
CA TYR A 149 -14.86 1.51 8.94
C TYR A 149 -15.51 2.75 9.53
N PRO A 150 -14.86 3.46 10.46
CA PRO A 150 -15.34 4.75 10.93
C PRO A 150 -15.42 5.74 9.76
N ARG A 151 -16.55 6.45 9.64
CA ARG A 151 -16.86 7.36 8.54
C ARG A 151 -16.98 8.80 9.02
N THR A 152 -16.70 9.74 8.13
CA THR A 152 -17.02 11.16 8.32
C THR A 152 -18.32 11.52 7.60
N ASP A 153 -19.17 12.34 8.21
CA ASP A 153 -20.49 12.69 7.64
C ASP A 153 -20.45 13.68 6.48
N LYS A 154 -19.39 14.50 6.40
CA LYS A 154 -19.30 15.63 5.45
C LYS A 154 -17.97 15.64 4.72
N PHE A 155 -18.02 15.97 3.44
CA PHE A 155 -16.85 16.20 2.60
C PHE A 155 -16.36 17.65 2.79
N ARG A 156 -15.13 17.81 3.26
CA ARG A 156 -14.50 19.11 3.53
C ARG A 156 -13.64 19.52 2.33
N ILE A 157 -14.26 20.20 1.37
CA ILE A 157 -13.63 20.63 0.11
C ILE A 157 -12.35 21.43 0.37
N GLY A 158 -12.38 22.39 1.31
CA GLY A 158 -11.21 23.22 1.63
C GLY A 158 -10.03 22.40 2.15
N PHE A 159 -10.29 21.39 2.99
CA PHE A 159 -9.25 20.48 3.47
C PHE A 159 -8.71 19.63 2.32
N PHE A 160 -9.58 19.07 1.46
CA PHE A 160 -9.16 18.30 0.30
C PHE A 160 -8.26 19.10 -0.65
N LEU A 161 -8.68 20.31 -1.03
CA LEU A 161 -7.89 21.17 -1.92
C LEU A 161 -6.54 21.55 -1.31
N PHE A 162 -6.50 21.81 0.00
CA PHE A 162 -5.25 22.05 0.72
C PHE A 162 -4.31 20.84 0.65
N LYS A 163 -4.84 19.62 0.81
CA LYS A 163 -4.05 18.39 0.68
C LYS A 163 -3.55 18.14 -0.75
N VAL A 164 -4.37 18.40 -1.77
CA VAL A 164 -3.93 18.32 -3.18
C VAL A 164 -2.83 19.34 -3.48
N PHE A 165 -2.95 20.57 -2.98
CA PHE A 165 -1.92 21.58 -3.10
C PHE A 165 -0.61 21.15 -2.40
N GLN A 166 -0.71 20.56 -1.21
CA GLN A 166 0.43 20.00 -0.48
C GLN A 166 1.14 18.89 -1.29
N VAL A 167 0.39 18.01 -1.98
CA VAL A 167 0.97 16.99 -2.87
C VAL A 167 1.81 17.63 -3.98
N ILE A 168 1.27 18.66 -4.65
CA ILE A 168 1.98 19.35 -5.76
C ILE A 168 3.27 19.99 -5.26
N ILE A 169 3.24 20.65 -4.09
CA ILE A 169 4.42 21.26 -3.47
C ILE A 169 5.47 20.19 -3.14
N CYS A 170 5.08 19.11 -2.45
CA CYS A 170 6.02 18.08 -2.04
C CYS A 170 6.68 17.39 -3.24
N ILE A 171 5.93 17.07 -4.30
CA ILE A 171 6.50 16.50 -5.54
C ILE A 171 7.50 17.48 -6.17
N SER A 172 7.17 18.77 -6.20
CA SER A 172 8.05 19.80 -6.76
C SER A 172 9.34 19.96 -5.95
N LEU A 173 9.25 19.91 -4.62
CA LEU A 173 10.41 19.98 -3.73
C LEU A 173 11.28 18.73 -3.84
N ASP A 174 10.69 17.53 -3.86
CA ASP A 174 11.42 16.27 -4.06
C ASP A 174 12.16 16.27 -5.40
N TYR A 175 11.53 16.78 -6.46
CA TYR A 175 12.18 16.95 -7.76
C TYR A 175 13.39 17.88 -7.69
N ILE A 176 13.26 19.04 -7.04
CA ILE A 176 14.37 20.00 -6.89
C ILE A 176 15.52 19.39 -6.09
N ILE A 177 15.22 18.74 -4.96
CA ILE A 177 16.25 18.10 -4.12
C ILE A 177 16.96 16.99 -4.88
N GLY A 178 16.21 16.10 -5.54
CA GLY A 178 16.75 15.00 -6.33
C GLY A 178 17.71 15.48 -7.42
N ILE A 179 17.34 16.54 -8.13
CA ILE A 179 18.09 17.05 -9.29
C ILE A 179 19.25 17.96 -8.89
N GLU A 180 19.03 18.91 -7.98
CA GLU A 180 20.06 19.90 -7.64
C GLU A 180 21.07 19.37 -6.60
N PHE A 181 20.67 18.40 -5.76
CA PHE A 181 21.50 17.92 -4.66
C PHE A 181 21.82 16.43 -4.76
N VAL A 182 20.90 15.53 -5.13
CA VAL A 182 21.20 14.09 -5.09
C VAL A 182 22.02 13.63 -6.31
N ILE A 183 21.48 13.82 -7.51
CA ILE A 183 22.10 13.36 -8.77
C ILE A 183 23.54 13.86 -8.98
N PRO A 184 23.90 15.15 -8.79
CA PRO A 184 25.26 15.61 -9.07
C PRO A 184 26.31 15.00 -8.14
N TYR A 185 25.96 14.68 -6.89
CA TYR A 185 26.89 13.97 -6.01
C TYR A 185 27.03 12.51 -6.40
N ILE A 186 25.95 11.85 -6.86
CA ILE A 186 26.03 10.47 -7.38
C ILE A 186 26.95 10.40 -8.61
N GLU A 187 26.85 11.35 -9.54
CA GLU A 187 27.71 11.42 -10.74
C GLU A 187 29.19 11.66 -10.38
N LEU A 188 29.46 12.36 -9.27
CA LEU A 188 30.81 12.55 -8.74
C LEU A 188 31.35 11.29 -8.03
N GLY A 189 30.49 10.30 -7.76
CA GLY A 189 30.79 9.12 -6.94
C GLY A 189 31.94 8.26 -7.46
N ASP A 190 32.15 8.20 -8.78
CA ASP A 190 33.27 7.46 -9.37
C ASP A 190 34.63 8.15 -9.16
N GLN A 191 34.63 9.43 -8.80
CA GLN A 191 35.82 10.26 -8.64
C GLN A 191 36.24 10.46 -7.18
N ILE A 192 35.34 10.23 -6.22
CA ILE A 192 35.56 10.47 -4.79
C ILE A 192 35.49 9.17 -3.99
N GLY A 193 36.09 9.15 -2.80
CA GLY A 193 35.98 8.01 -1.90
C GLY A 193 34.52 7.79 -1.43
N GLY A 194 34.09 6.53 -1.32
CA GLY A 194 32.71 6.20 -0.96
C GLY A 194 32.23 6.79 0.38
N LEU A 195 33.10 6.88 1.39
CA LEU A 195 32.77 7.52 2.68
C LEU A 195 32.51 9.03 2.51
N GLN A 196 33.28 9.70 1.65
CA GLN A 196 33.12 11.12 1.36
C GLN A 196 31.81 11.38 0.61
N LEU A 197 31.47 10.52 -0.35
CA LEU A 197 30.18 10.54 -1.04
C LEU A 197 29.01 10.40 -0.06
N MET A 198 29.10 9.43 0.86
CA MET A 198 28.08 9.25 1.90
C MET A 198 27.90 10.52 2.73
N CYS A 199 28.98 11.13 3.21
CA CYS A 199 28.89 12.36 4.00
C CYS A 199 28.23 13.52 3.26
N TYR A 200 28.46 13.66 1.94
CA TYR A 200 27.80 14.71 1.14
C TYR A 200 26.31 14.43 0.88
N ILE A 201 25.94 13.16 0.70
CA ILE A 201 24.59 12.76 0.31
C ILE A 201 23.64 12.60 1.52
N VAL A 202 24.15 12.32 2.72
CA VAL A 202 23.31 12.06 3.91
C VAL A 202 22.28 13.15 4.17
N LEU A 203 22.67 14.43 4.14
CA LEU A 203 21.75 15.53 4.40
C LEU A 203 20.68 15.69 3.29
N PRO A 204 21.05 15.79 2.00
CA PRO A 204 20.07 15.79 0.90
C PRO A 204 19.10 14.60 0.95
N MET A 205 19.60 13.39 1.21
CA MET A 205 18.75 12.19 1.27
C MET A 205 17.84 12.16 2.47
N THR A 206 18.27 12.70 3.61
CA THR A 206 17.39 12.85 4.79
C THR A 206 16.27 13.83 4.49
N LEU A 207 16.54 14.96 3.83
CA LEU A 207 15.48 15.91 3.45
C LEU A 207 14.52 15.29 2.43
N PHE A 208 15.05 14.60 1.42
CA PHE A 208 14.26 13.88 0.43
C PHE A 208 13.32 12.85 1.10
N SER A 209 13.82 12.04 2.03
CA SER A 209 12.99 11.05 2.72
C SER A 209 11.92 11.68 3.62
N MET A 210 12.21 12.80 4.27
CA MET A 210 11.23 13.52 5.11
C MET A 210 10.12 14.17 4.28
N ILE A 211 10.45 14.75 3.13
CA ILE A 211 9.44 15.32 2.23
C ILE A 211 8.60 14.21 1.60
N SER A 212 9.22 13.11 1.16
CA SER A 212 8.50 11.92 0.69
C SER A 212 7.58 11.33 1.78
N PHE A 213 7.97 11.36 3.05
CA PHE A 213 7.10 10.96 4.16
C PHE A 213 5.85 11.84 4.25
N VAL A 214 6.03 13.17 4.22
CA VAL A 214 4.91 14.14 4.23
C VAL A 214 4.03 13.99 2.99
N LEU A 215 4.63 13.76 1.81
CA LEU A 215 3.93 13.52 0.56
C LEU A 215 2.97 12.33 0.65
N ILE A 216 3.46 11.21 1.18
CA ILE A 216 2.68 9.96 1.25
C ILE A 216 1.66 10.03 2.38
N PHE A 217 2.11 10.15 3.63
CA PHE A 217 1.26 9.95 4.81
C PHE A 217 0.40 11.16 5.14
N GLU A 218 0.95 12.38 4.99
CA GLU A 218 0.25 13.59 5.42
C GLU A 218 -0.58 14.22 4.30
N ALA A 219 -0.11 14.15 3.06
CA ALA A 219 -0.80 14.73 1.91
C ALA A 219 -1.69 13.70 1.18
N THR A 220 -1.09 12.65 0.62
CA THR A 220 -1.78 11.70 -0.26
C THR A 220 -2.82 10.86 0.48
N MET A 221 -2.45 10.20 1.58
CA MET A 221 -3.38 9.34 2.33
C MET A 221 -4.56 10.13 2.92
N ASN A 222 -4.33 11.34 3.43
CA ASN A 222 -5.40 12.22 3.89
C ASN A 222 -6.33 12.68 2.75
N ALA A 223 -5.82 12.91 1.55
CA ALA A 223 -6.64 13.24 0.38
C ALA A 223 -7.54 12.05 -0.01
N PHE A 224 -6.99 10.83 -0.06
CA PHE A 224 -7.77 9.60 -0.29
C PHE A 224 -8.76 9.32 0.85
N ALA A 225 -8.41 9.62 2.10
CA ALA A 225 -9.32 9.51 3.25
C ALA A 225 -10.52 10.44 3.10
N GLU A 226 -10.31 11.66 2.61
CA GLU A 226 -11.41 12.61 2.37
C GLU A 226 -12.28 12.16 1.19
N ILE A 227 -11.69 11.73 0.06
CA ILE A 227 -12.42 11.17 -1.10
C ILE A 227 -13.31 10.00 -0.66
N THR A 228 -12.76 9.13 0.18
CA THR A 228 -13.48 7.95 0.63
C THR A 228 -14.35 8.20 1.85
N TYR A 229 -14.36 9.38 2.50
CA TYR A 229 -15.02 9.64 3.80
C TYR A 229 -14.54 8.74 4.94
N PHE A 230 -13.24 8.40 4.95
CA PHE A 230 -12.61 7.62 6.01
C PHE A 230 -12.31 8.50 7.24
N GLY A 231 -12.73 8.02 8.41
CA GLY A 231 -12.68 8.75 9.68
C GLY A 231 -11.37 8.58 10.46
N ASP A 232 -10.75 7.39 10.43
CA ASP A 232 -9.49 7.17 11.14
C ASP A 232 -8.30 7.68 10.30
N ARG A 233 -7.77 8.85 10.65
CA ARG A 233 -6.67 9.50 9.91
C ARG A 233 -5.32 9.34 10.59
N GLN A 234 -5.21 8.47 11.58
CA GLN A 234 -3.96 8.20 12.27
C GLN A 234 -3.10 7.19 11.49
N PHE A 235 -2.54 7.64 10.36
CA PHE A 235 -1.66 6.82 9.51
C PHE A 235 -0.25 6.65 10.08
N TYR A 236 0.18 7.59 10.93
CA TYR A 236 1.45 7.60 11.64
C TYR A 236 1.26 8.22 13.04
N GLN A 237 2.26 8.04 13.91
CA GLN A 237 2.33 8.65 15.24
C GLN A 237 3.63 9.46 15.38
N ASP A 238 3.94 9.93 16.59
CA ASP A 238 5.13 10.70 16.93
C ASP A 238 6.43 9.87 16.90
N TRP A 239 6.73 9.28 15.74
CA TRP A 239 7.88 8.39 15.52
C TRP A 239 9.23 9.09 15.71
N TRP A 240 9.27 10.42 15.60
CA TRP A 240 10.49 11.21 15.82
C TRP A 240 10.90 11.27 17.31
N ASN A 241 9.97 10.99 18.22
CA ASN A 241 10.24 10.89 19.66
C ASN A 241 10.59 9.46 20.10
N SER A 242 10.62 8.49 19.17
CA SER A 242 10.89 7.10 19.51
C SER A 242 12.30 6.90 20.03
N THR A 243 12.41 6.17 21.13
CA THR A 243 13.71 5.88 21.79
C THR A 243 14.31 4.54 21.37
N THR A 244 13.48 3.68 20.77
CA THR A 244 13.88 2.35 20.29
C THR A 244 13.48 2.16 18.84
N TYR A 245 14.22 1.30 18.14
CA TYR A 245 13.93 0.97 16.74
C TYR A 245 12.57 0.27 16.56
N GLU A 246 12.17 -0.56 17.55
CA GLU A 246 10.86 -1.20 17.53
C GLU A 246 9.72 -0.18 17.63
N GLU A 247 9.84 0.79 18.55
CA GLU A 247 8.86 1.87 18.69
C GLU A 247 8.78 2.73 17.43
N PHE A 248 9.93 3.07 16.83
CA PHE A 248 9.99 3.82 15.56
C PHE A 248 9.21 3.09 14.45
N ASN A 249 9.46 1.79 14.24
CA ASN A 249 8.75 1.01 13.23
C ASN A 249 7.24 0.94 13.50
N ARG A 250 6.84 0.93 14.77
CA ARG A 250 5.43 0.95 15.18
C ARG A 250 4.71 2.25 14.85
N LYS A 251 5.41 3.37 14.98
CA LYS A 251 4.84 4.71 14.83
C LYS A 251 4.94 5.25 13.41
N TRP A 252 5.96 4.85 12.64
CA TRP A 252 6.25 5.41 11.30
C TRP A 252 5.17 5.07 10.25
N ASN A 253 4.80 3.79 10.10
CA ASN A 253 3.83 3.33 9.11
C ASN A 253 2.77 2.42 9.75
N ARG A 254 1.89 3.04 10.53
CA ARG A 254 0.86 2.33 11.28
C ARG A 254 -0.08 1.55 10.36
N THR A 255 -0.40 2.07 9.17
CA THR A 255 -1.32 1.39 8.24
C THR A 255 -0.78 0.05 7.73
N CYS A 256 0.49 0.02 7.32
CA CYS A 256 1.14 -1.23 6.89
C CYS A 256 1.27 -2.19 8.06
N LEU A 257 1.74 -1.67 9.19
CA LEU A 257 2.01 -2.49 10.34
C LEU A 257 0.74 -3.04 11.00
N PHE A 258 -0.34 -2.27 11.02
CA PHE A 258 -1.64 -2.76 11.46
C PHE A 258 -2.10 -3.91 10.56
N GLY A 259 -1.96 -3.77 9.24
CA GLY A 259 -2.21 -4.86 8.29
C GLY A 259 -1.44 -6.14 8.62
N THR A 260 -0.14 -6.04 8.84
CA THR A 260 0.70 -7.22 9.15
C THR A 260 0.39 -7.81 10.52
N TYR A 261 0.14 -6.99 11.55
CA TYR A 261 -0.24 -7.48 12.88
C TYR A 261 -1.60 -8.17 12.89
N THR A 262 -2.62 -7.62 12.22
CA THR A 262 -3.93 -8.27 12.12
C THR A 262 -3.79 -9.64 11.45
N GLN A 263 -2.98 -9.72 10.39
CA GLN A 263 -2.71 -11.00 9.71
C GLN A 263 -1.95 -11.99 10.59
N ALA A 264 -0.92 -11.54 11.30
CA ALA A 264 -0.14 -12.37 12.21
C ALA A 264 -1.00 -12.91 13.37
N GLN A 265 -1.84 -12.07 13.98
CA GLN A 265 -2.77 -12.47 15.04
C GLN A 265 -3.79 -13.51 14.55
N ILE A 266 -4.37 -13.31 13.36
CA ILE A 266 -5.31 -14.28 12.78
C ILE A 266 -4.63 -15.60 12.52
N GLN A 267 -3.41 -15.59 11.97
CA GLN A 267 -2.67 -16.82 11.71
C GLN A 267 -2.34 -17.56 13.01
N GLN A 268 -1.98 -16.84 14.07
CA GLN A 268 -1.76 -17.42 15.40
C GLN A 268 -3.05 -18.02 15.98
N ASN A 269 -4.18 -17.31 15.89
CA ASN A 269 -5.48 -17.80 16.36
C ASN A 269 -5.96 -19.03 15.58
N CYS A 270 -5.76 -19.06 14.25
CA CYS A 270 -6.04 -20.24 13.43
C CYS A 270 -5.17 -21.44 13.85
N CYS A 271 -3.86 -21.23 14.09
CA CYS A 271 -2.97 -22.30 14.55
C CYS A 271 -3.37 -22.86 15.92
N ILE A 272 -3.79 -21.99 16.86
CA ILE A 272 -4.26 -22.40 18.20
C ILE A 272 -5.55 -23.22 18.08
N ASN A 273 -6.53 -22.74 17.31
CA ASN A 273 -7.81 -23.46 17.11
C ASN A 273 -7.61 -24.80 16.38
N TYR A 274 -6.68 -24.88 15.42
CA TYR A 274 -6.34 -26.15 14.75
C TYR A 274 -5.67 -27.15 15.71
N ASN A 275 -4.75 -26.69 16.56
CA ASN A 275 -4.15 -27.56 17.60
C ASN A 275 -5.20 -28.05 18.61
N PHE A 276 -6.16 -27.20 18.98
CA PHE A 276 -7.27 -27.59 19.85
C PHE A 276 -8.17 -28.65 19.20
N HIS A 277 -8.48 -28.50 17.91
CA HIS A 277 -9.26 -29.48 17.16
C HIS A 277 -8.55 -30.83 17.00
N ILE A 278 -7.24 -30.83 16.75
CA ILE A 278 -6.44 -32.07 16.67
C ILE A 278 -6.48 -32.78 18.03
N LEU A 279 -6.24 -32.06 19.13
CA LEU A 279 -6.27 -32.64 20.48
C LEU A 279 -7.66 -33.16 20.88
N SER A 280 -8.75 -32.49 20.45
CA SER A 280 -10.12 -32.96 20.68
C SER A 280 -10.54 -34.18 19.84
N SER A 281 -9.79 -34.51 18.78
CA SER A 281 -10.05 -35.71 17.96
C SER A 281 -9.31 -36.96 18.46
N PHE A 282 -8.42 -36.79 19.44
CA PHE A 282 -7.64 -37.85 20.08
C PHE A 282 -8.10 -38.15 21.53
N ALA A 283 -9.20 -37.54 21.98
CA ALA A 283 -9.86 -37.80 23.27
C ALA A 283 -11.28 -38.33 23.02
#